data_AF-A0A942DPX5-F1
#
_entry.id   AF-A0A942DPX5-F1
#
_cell.length_a   1.000
_cell.length_b   1.000
_cell.length_c   1.000
_cell.angle_alpha   90.00
_cell.angle_beta   90.00
_cell.angle_gamma   90.00
#
_symmetry.space_group_name_H-M   'P 1'
#
loop_
_entity.id
_entity.type
_entity.pdbx_description
1 polymer ?
#
loop_
_entity_poly.entity_id
_entity_poly.type
_entity_poly.pdbx_seq_one_letter_code
_entity_poly.pdbx_strand_id
1 'polypeptide(L)'
;MFFVSFVAFAQSQKAKVINEGALVYKDADFDAPVLTQLKAGSVYDISLKTKGPFFKIRLKPGVTGWIADTDVRTGKAAATAGKPQDAGKKSPEKKDSKDNFLEKKRPRSFYGSRYRGPVLSYLTYNENTMGSLHTENMPFYGFKVEGPNTMFTGDLRTDAEFLFHFSAPGYYEKATGYPASGWIFITDFVFETAYPQSKWHMLTFGFGPMFKYSHYQASLLQNGKQVSYSLDDMTLGAVFDGGLAFRIAETYALRFNVKYYWEKTKYWGGSLTFGFPF
;
A
#
# COMPACT_ATOMS: atom_id res chain seq x y z
N MET A 1 60.83 -22.26 -13.25
CA MET A 1 59.87 -23.27 -13.75
C MET A 1 58.48 -22.77 -13.38
N PHE A 2 57.79 -22.07 -14.29
CA PHE A 2 56.47 -21.49 -14.03
C PHE A 2 55.39 -22.53 -14.37
N PHE A 3 54.64 -22.99 -13.37
CA PHE A 3 53.42 -23.76 -13.58
C PHE A 3 52.29 -22.80 -13.92
N VAL A 4 51.86 -22.76 -15.19
CA VAL A 4 50.62 -22.11 -15.59
C VAL A 4 49.48 -23.12 -15.36
N SER A 5 48.77 -22.96 -14.25
CA SER A 5 47.55 -23.73 -13.97
C SER A 5 46.43 -23.27 -14.90
N PHE A 6 46.17 -24.05 -15.95
CA PHE A 6 44.93 -23.97 -16.71
C PHE A 6 43.77 -24.46 -15.81
N VAL A 7 43.08 -23.53 -15.15
CA VAL A 7 41.80 -23.85 -14.50
C VAL A 7 40.77 -24.05 -15.61
N ALA A 8 40.54 -25.31 -15.95
CA ALA A 8 39.48 -25.73 -16.85
C ALA A 8 38.14 -25.18 -16.35
N PHE A 9 37.47 -24.39 -17.19
CA PHE A 9 36.11 -23.92 -16.96
C PHE A 9 35.17 -25.08 -17.28
N ALA A 10 35.12 -26.05 -16.37
CA ALA A 10 34.34 -27.26 -16.51
C ALA A 10 32.85 -26.91 -16.42
N GLN A 11 32.22 -26.82 -17.59
CA GLN A 11 30.79 -26.60 -17.84
C GLN A 11 30.25 -25.18 -17.56
N SER A 12 29.87 -24.50 -18.64
CA SER A 12 29.21 -23.19 -18.62
C SER A 12 27.86 -23.22 -19.35
N GLN A 13 26.95 -22.34 -18.95
CA GLN A 13 25.68 -22.08 -19.63
C GLN A 13 25.58 -20.59 -19.99
N LYS A 14 24.75 -20.28 -20.99
CA LYS A 14 24.45 -18.89 -21.35
C LYS A 14 23.44 -18.30 -20.36
N ALA A 15 23.70 -17.08 -19.92
CA ALA A 15 22.75 -16.31 -19.14
C ALA A 15 22.63 -14.88 -19.66
N LYS A 16 21.41 -14.34 -19.60
CA LYS A 16 21.09 -12.97 -19.99
C LYS A 16 21.00 -12.10 -18.74
N VAL A 17 21.69 -10.97 -18.72
CA VAL A 17 21.59 -9.98 -17.65
C VAL A 17 20.22 -9.31 -17.72
N ILE A 18 19.50 -9.27 -16.59
CA ILE A 18 18.12 -8.72 -16.53
C ILE A 18 18.04 -7.34 -15.91
N ASN A 19 18.93 -7.01 -14.97
CA ASN A 19 18.94 -5.73 -14.30
C ASN A 19 19.92 -4.75 -14.97
N GLU A 20 19.51 -3.48 -15.08
CA GLU A 20 20.40 -2.43 -15.56
C GLU A 20 21.42 -2.12 -14.46
N GLY A 21 22.69 -2.25 -14.80
CA GLY A 21 23.75 -1.98 -13.85
C GLY A 21 24.16 -3.15 -12.97
N ALA A 22 23.90 -4.39 -13.39
CA ALA A 22 24.34 -5.59 -12.67
C ALA A 22 25.85 -5.58 -12.41
N LEU A 23 26.24 -5.85 -11.16
CA LEU A 23 27.63 -5.76 -10.70
C LEU A 23 28.31 -7.13 -10.79
N VAL A 24 29.60 -7.12 -11.16
CA VAL A 24 30.44 -8.31 -11.18
C VAL A 24 31.56 -8.13 -10.18
N TYR A 25 31.64 -9.05 -9.23
CA TYR A 25 32.53 -9.02 -8.08
C TYR A 25 33.77 -9.91 -8.30
N LYS A 26 34.86 -9.62 -7.57
CA LYS A 26 36.10 -10.40 -7.62
C LYS A 26 35.98 -11.76 -6.93
N ASP A 27 35.17 -11.87 -5.87
CA ASP A 27 34.77 -13.12 -5.21
C ASP A 27 33.24 -13.18 -5.05
N ALA A 28 32.70 -14.34 -4.65
CA ALA A 28 31.28 -14.59 -4.44
C ALA A 28 30.77 -13.96 -3.13
N ASP A 29 30.92 -12.65 -2.99
CA ASP A 29 30.54 -11.85 -1.83
C ASP A 29 30.10 -10.44 -2.28
N PHE A 30 29.08 -9.88 -1.65
CA PHE A 30 28.61 -8.51 -1.93
C PHE A 30 29.61 -7.45 -1.45
N ASP A 31 30.46 -7.79 -0.48
CA ASP A 31 31.51 -6.90 0.05
C ASP A 31 32.83 -6.99 -0.75
N ALA A 32 32.91 -7.89 -1.76
CA ALA A 32 34.10 -8.02 -2.58
C ALA A 32 34.26 -6.84 -3.56
N PRO A 33 35.50 -6.49 -3.97
CA PRO A 33 35.72 -5.44 -4.96
C PRO A 33 34.98 -5.70 -6.27
N VAL A 34 34.32 -4.66 -6.80
CA VAL A 34 33.61 -4.69 -8.08
C VAL A 34 34.61 -4.61 -9.22
N LEU A 35 34.54 -5.57 -10.15
CA LEU A 35 35.35 -5.62 -11.37
C LEU A 35 34.74 -4.78 -12.50
N THR A 36 33.43 -4.88 -12.70
CA THR A 36 32.73 -4.15 -13.77
C THR A 36 31.22 -4.14 -13.51
N GLN A 37 30.54 -3.26 -14.23
CA GLN A 37 29.10 -3.22 -14.36
C GLN A 37 28.66 -3.73 -15.74
N LEU A 38 27.55 -4.45 -15.82
CA LEU A 38 27.00 -5.01 -17.04
C LEU A 38 25.69 -4.31 -17.44
N LYS A 39 25.46 -4.20 -18.75
CA LYS A 39 24.21 -3.66 -19.30
C LYS A 39 23.14 -4.74 -19.34
N ALA A 40 21.90 -4.36 -19.03
CA ALA A 40 20.75 -5.23 -19.22
C ALA A 40 20.67 -5.73 -20.67
N GLY A 41 20.29 -7.00 -20.84
CA GLY A 41 20.15 -7.64 -22.13
C GLY A 41 21.41 -8.30 -22.70
N SER A 42 22.59 -8.00 -22.14
CA SER A 42 23.84 -8.66 -22.53
C SER A 42 23.85 -10.14 -22.13
N VAL A 43 24.55 -10.97 -22.91
CA VAL A 43 24.61 -12.43 -22.73
C VAL A 43 26.04 -12.86 -22.46
N TYR A 44 26.23 -13.61 -21.38
CA TYR A 44 27.55 -14.10 -20.95
C TYR A 44 27.52 -15.60 -20.66
N ASP A 45 28.71 -16.21 -20.65
CA ASP A 45 28.91 -17.57 -20.15
C ASP A 45 29.07 -17.52 -18.64
N ILE A 46 28.20 -18.26 -17.95
CA ILE A 46 28.25 -18.44 -16.49
C ILE A 46 28.46 -19.90 -16.12
N SER A 47 28.87 -20.18 -14.89
CA SER A 47 28.97 -21.55 -14.36
C SER A 47 27.60 -22.23 -14.27
N LEU A 48 27.58 -23.56 -14.41
CA LEU A 48 26.38 -24.35 -14.13
C LEU A 48 26.03 -24.37 -12.63
N LYS A 49 27.05 -24.46 -11.78
CA LYS A 49 26.91 -24.46 -10.32
C LYS A 49 27.10 -23.06 -9.75
N THR A 50 26.40 -22.75 -8.67
CA THR A 50 26.58 -21.53 -7.89
C THR A 50 27.58 -21.74 -6.76
N LYS A 51 28.18 -20.64 -6.28
CA LYS A 51 28.87 -20.55 -4.97
C LYS A 51 28.06 -19.55 -4.14
N GLY A 52 27.23 -20.06 -3.22
CA GLY A 52 26.23 -19.22 -2.55
C GLY A 52 25.21 -18.65 -3.56
N PRO A 53 24.81 -17.37 -3.44
CA PRO A 53 23.90 -16.71 -4.39
C PRO A 53 24.61 -16.19 -5.66
N PHE A 54 25.81 -16.66 -5.98
CA PHE A 54 26.59 -16.17 -7.11
C PHE A 54 26.87 -17.24 -8.16
N PHE A 55 26.78 -16.83 -9.42
CA PHE A 55 27.35 -17.54 -10.56
C PHE A 55 28.73 -17.00 -10.92
N LYS A 56 29.64 -17.87 -11.33
CA LYS A 56 30.91 -17.44 -11.91
C LYS A 56 30.68 -17.03 -13.36
N ILE A 57 30.93 -15.77 -13.70
CA ILE A 57 30.70 -15.20 -15.03
C ILE A 57 32.03 -14.97 -15.76
N ARG A 58 32.08 -15.26 -17.06
CA ARG A 58 33.22 -14.96 -17.93
C ARG A 58 32.96 -13.68 -18.70
N LEU A 59 33.76 -12.65 -18.44
CA LEU A 59 33.63 -11.33 -19.08
C LEU A 59 34.33 -11.29 -20.44
N LYS A 60 35.54 -11.86 -20.49
CA LYS A 60 36.42 -11.95 -21.67
C LYS A 60 37.26 -13.23 -21.55
N PRO A 61 37.91 -13.70 -22.62
CA PRO A 61 38.88 -14.79 -22.51
C PRO A 61 39.91 -14.49 -21.40
N GLY A 62 40.02 -15.37 -20.41
CA GLY A 62 40.93 -15.21 -19.26
C GLY A 62 40.43 -14.31 -18.12
N VAL A 63 39.31 -13.59 -18.25
CA VAL A 63 38.78 -12.71 -17.20
C VAL A 63 37.44 -13.25 -16.69
N THR A 64 37.40 -13.62 -15.41
CA THR A 64 36.22 -14.18 -14.74
C THR A 64 35.92 -13.42 -13.45
N GLY A 65 34.65 -13.29 -13.11
CA GLY A 65 34.17 -12.73 -11.84
C GLY A 65 32.95 -13.49 -11.33
N TRP A 66 32.24 -12.88 -10.39
CA TRP A 66 31.04 -13.43 -9.77
C TRP A 66 29.87 -12.46 -9.93
N ILE A 67 28.72 -12.97 -10.35
CA ILE A 67 27.49 -12.19 -10.54
C ILE A 67 26.37 -12.81 -9.71
N ALA A 68 25.52 -11.98 -9.10
CA ALA A 68 24.39 -12.44 -8.32
C ALA A 68 23.40 -13.21 -9.22
N ASP A 69 22.81 -14.27 -8.69
CA ASP A 69 21.78 -15.05 -9.37
C ASP A 69 20.52 -14.24 -9.71
N THR A 70 20.20 -13.25 -8.89
CA THR A 70 19.10 -12.29 -9.09
C THR A 70 19.30 -11.37 -10.29
N ASP A 71 20.53 -11.21 -10.79
CA ASP A 71 20.86 -10.31 -11.91
C ASP A 71 20.86 -11.00 -13.27
N VAL A 72 20.76 -12.33 -13.31
CA VAL A 72 20.90 -13.12 -14.54
C VAL A 72 19.81 -14.17 -14.71
N ARG A 73 19.41 -14.41 -15.96
CA ARG A 73 18.43 -15.43 -16.33
C ARG A 73 19.09 -16.55 -17.14
N THR A 74 19.02 -17.78 -16.63
CA THR A 74 19.67 -18.97 -17.22
C THR A 74 18.72 -19.78 -18.13
N GLY A 75 19.31 -20.57 -19.03
CA GLY A 75 18.66 -21.17 -20.19
C GLY A 75 17.78 -22.41 -19.94
N LYS A 76 16.59 -22.21 -19.37
CA LYS A 76 15.34 -22.78 -19.93
C LYS A 76 14.37 -21.68 -20.40
N ALA A 77 14.68 -20.42 -20.10
CA ALA A 77 13.89 -19.25 -20.48
C ALA A 77 14.68 -18.20 -21.29
N ALA A 78 15.86 -18.57 -21.80
CA ALA A 78 16.70 -17.74 -22.67
C ALA A 78 16.69 -18.19 -24.15
N ALA A 79 15.95 -19.24 -24.49
CA ALA A 79 15.93 -19.87 -25.82
C ALA A 79 14.76 -19.45 -26.72
N THR A 80 14.19 -18.26 -26.52
CA THR A 80 13.25 -17.63 -27.46
C THR A 80 13.64 -16.19 -27.72
N ALA A 81 14.77 -16.00 -28.42
CA ALA A 81 15.06 -14.77 -29.15
C ALA A 81 16.18 -14.99 -30.19
N GLY A 82 15.79 -15.08 -31.46
CA GLY A 82 16.48 -14.51 -32.61
C GLY A 82 17.84 -15.09 -33.04
N LYS A 83 17.84 -15.83 -34.16
CA LYS A 83 19.02 -15.98 -35.03
C LYS A 83 19.43 -14.61 -35.62
N PRO A 84 20.72 -14.34 -35.86
CA PRO A 84 21.17 -13.14 -36.56
C PRO A 84 20.96 -13.31 -38.07
N GLN A 85 20.38 -12.30 -38.72
CA GLN A 85 20.38 -12.19 -40.18
C GLN A 85 21.06 -10.89 -40.61
N ASP A 86 21.91 -11.07 -41.60
CA ASP A 86 22.81 -10.13 -42.23
C ASP A 86 22.12 -8.97 -42.95
N ALA A 87 22.95 -7.98 -43.26
CA ALA A 87 22.67 -6.69 -43.88
C ALA A 87 21.73 -6.70 -45.11
N GLY A 88 20.84 -5.70 -45.12
CA GLY A 88 20.65 -4.81 -46.27
C GLY A 88 19.48 -5.10 -47.22
N LYS A 89 18.36 -4.35 -47.05
CA LYS A 89 17.77 -3.54 -48.14
C LYS A 89 16.61 -2.66 -47.66
N LYS A 90 16.62 -1.46 -48.23
CA LYS A 90 15.80 -0.25 -48.08
C LYS A 90 14.30 -0.45 -47.81
N SER A 91 13.79 0.48 -46.99
CA SER A 91 12.42 0.74 -46.56
C SER A 91 11.35 0.66 -47.66
N PRO A 92 10.11 0.37 -47.24
CA PRO A 92 9.04 1.31 -47.52
C PRO A 92 8.37 1.78 -46.23
N GLU A 93 8.22 3.09 -46.16
CA GLU A 93 7.45 3.84 -45.19
C GLU A 93 5.99 3.35 -45.20
N LYS A 94 5.55 2.73 -44.10
CA LYS A 94 4.13 2.52 -43.81
C LYS A 94 3.83 3.06 -42.42
N LYS A 95 3.04 4.13 -42.45
CA LYS A 95 2.14 4.60 -41.40
C LYS A 95 1.40 3.44 -40.72
N ASP A 96 1.13 3.67 -39.44
CA ASP A 96 0.18 2.97 -38.57
C ASP A 96 0.57 1.57 -38.06
N SER A 97 1.17 1.55 -36.86
CA SER A 97 0.54 0.85 -35.74
C SER A 97 1.02 1.48 -34.45
N LYS A 98 0.12 2.15 -33.74
CA LYS A 98 0.20 2.29 -32.30
C LYS A 98 0.18 0.87 -31.75
N ASP A 99 1.37 0.27 -31.61
CA ASP A 99 1.53 -0.95 -30.83
C ASP A 99 1.30 -0.58 -29.36
N ASN A 100 0.01 -0.54 -29.03
CA ASN A 100 -0.54 -0.91 -27.75
C ASN A 100 -0.03 -2.32 -27.43
N PHE A 101 1.23 -2.42 -27.02
CA PHE A 101 1.60 -3.37 -25.99
C PHE A 101 0.83 -2.92 -24.76
N LEU A 102 -0.44 -3.34 -24.70
CA LEU A 102 -1.13 -3.51 -23.43
C LEU A 102 -0.29 -4.54 -22.69
N GLU A 103 0.76 -4.05 -22.05
CA GLU A 103 1.40 -4.66 -20.93
C GLU A 103 0.23 -5.09 -20.05
N LYS A 104 -0.11 -6.39 -20.09
CA LYS A 104 -1.14 -6.97 -19.23
C LYS A 104 -0.65 -6.65 -17.83
N LYS A 105 -1.11 -5.53 -17.27
CA LYS A 105 -0.71 -5.03 -15.96
C LYS A 105 -0.92 -6.20 -15.04
N ARG A 106 0.19 -6.83 -14.61
CA ARG A 106 0.11 -7.92 -13.66
C ARG A 106 -0.73 -7.38 -12.50
N PRO A 107 -1.80 -8.07 -12.08
CA PRO A 107 -2.65 -7.56 -11.02
C PRO A 107 -1.75 -7.25 -9.83
N ARG A 108 -1.75 -5.99 -9.39
CA ARG A 108 -0.94 -5.55 -8.26
C ARG A 108 -1.27 -6.46 -7.07
N SER A 109 -0.27 -6.79 -6.27
CA SER A 109 -0.52 -7.48 -5.00
C SER A 109 -1.55 -6.68 -4.19
N PHE A 110 -2.33 -7.37 -3.37
CA PHE A 110 -3.36 -6.69 -2.57
C PHE A 110 -2.74 -5.58 -1.70
N TYR A 111 -1.57 -5.86 -1.12
CA TYR A 111 -0.73 -4.90 -0.40
C TYR A 111 -0.38 -3.64 -1.23
N GLY A 112 -0.01 -3.83 -2.51
CA GLY A 112 0.37 -2.74 -3.42
C GLY A 112 -0.80 -2.03 -4.11
N SER A 113 -2.04 -2.38 -3.75
CA SER A 113 -3.25 -1.80 -4.35
C SER A 113 -3.78 -0.66 -3.48
N ARG A 114 -4.36 0.35 -4.13
CA ARG A 114 -5.03 1.49 -3.49
C ARG A 114 -6.53 1.35 -3.66
N TYR A 115 -7.29 1.70 -2.64
CA TYR A 115 -8.74 1.61 -2.64
C TYR A 115 -9.36 2.88 -2.09
N ARG A 116 -10.50 3.24 -2.66
CA ARG A 116 -11.35 4.32 -2.15
C ARG A 116 -12.80 3.90 -2.20
N GLY A 117 -13.62 4.37 -1.29
CA GLY A 117 -15.05 4.06 -1.37
C GLY A 117 -15.84 4.40 -0.12
N PRO A 118 -17.15 4.09 -0.14
CA PRO A 118 -18.03 4.39 0.98
C PRO A 118 -17.67 3.55 2.20
N VAL A 119 -17.85 4.16 3.37
CA VAL A 119 -17.76 3.50 4.67
C VAL A 119 -19.05 3.68 5.46
N LEU A 120 -19.46 2.61 6.12
CA LEU A 120 -20.48 2.61 7.16
C LEU A 120 -19.79 2.28 8.49
N SER A 121 -19.89 3.16 9.47
CA SER A 121 -19.31 2.95 10.79
C SER A 121 -20.38 3.02 11.88
N TYR A 122 -20.19 2.27 12.96
CA TYR A 122 -21.06 2.26 14.11
C TYR A 122 -20.21 2.53 15.35
N LEU A 123 -20.40 3.70 15.97
CA LEU A 123 -19.56 4.22 17.05
C LEU A 123 -20.36 4.21 18.35
N THR A 124 -19.72 3.81 19.45
CA THR A 124 -20.22 4.02 20.82
C THR A 124 -19.81 5.43 21.27
N TYR A 125 -20.39 6.45 20.63
CA TYR A 125 -20.03 7.86 20.79
C TYR A 125 -20.18 8.30 22.25
N ASN A 126 -19.11 8.91 22.79
CA ASN A 126 -19.04 9.36 24.18
C ASN A 126 -18.81 10.87 24.23
N GLU A 127 -19.62 11.58 25.00
CA GLU A 127 -19.50 13.03 25.16
C GLU A 127 -19.70 13.42 26.63
N ASN A 128 -18.85 14.30 27.14
CA ASN A 128 -19.05 14.90 28.45
C ASN A 128 -19.80 16.22 28.28
N THR A 129 -21.10 16.20 28.51
CA THR A 129 -21.98 17.36 28.35
C THR A 129 -23.04 17.39 29.45
N MET A 130 -23.61 18.56 29.73
CA MET A 130 -24.61 18.73 30.79
C MET A 130 -24.15 18.23 32.18
N GLY A 131 -22.83 18.24 32.43
CA GLY A 131 -22.23 17.82 33.69
C GLY A 131 -22.07 16.31 33.87
N SER A 132 -22.34 15.49 32.85
CA SER A 132 -22.14 14.05 32.93
C SER A 132 -21.62 13.42 31.63
N LEU A 133 -21.04 12.23 31.73
CA LEU A 133 -20.62 11.44 30.57
C LEU A 133 -21.84 10.72 29.98
N HIS A 134 -22.17 11.03 28.74
CA HIS A 134 -23.20 10.36 27.97
C HIS A 134 -22.59 9.45 26.90
N THR A 135 -23.27 8.33 26.65
CA THR A 135 -22.85 7.30 25.70
C THR A 135 -24.02 6.93 24.80
N GLU A 136 -23.80 6.89 23.49
CA GLU A 136 -24.82 6.50 22.52
C GLU A 136 -24.21 5.75 21.33
N ASN A 137 -24.90 4.73 20.85
CA ASN A 137 -24.48 3.98 19.67
C ASN A 137 -25.07 4.61 18.41
N MET A 138 -24.21 5.13 17.54
CA MET A 138 -24.62 5.98 16.42
C MET A 138 -24.00 5.50 15.11
N PRO A 139 -24.78 5.40 14.01
CA PRO A 139 -24.25 5.09 12.70
C PRO A 139 -23.63 6.34 12.05
N PHE A 140 -22.48 6.18 11.42
CA PHE A 140 -21.79 7.20 10.64
C PHE A 140 -21.63 6.71 9.20
N TYR A 141 -21.74 7.65 8.27
CA TYR A 141 -21.62 7.41 6.83
C TYR A 141 -20.47 8.24 6.30
N GLY A 142 -19.68 7.66 5.40
CA GLY A 142 -18.46 8.34 5.01
C GLY A 142 -17.81 7.84 3.75
N PHE A 143 -16.60 8.33 3.56
CA PHE A 143 -15.71 7.95 2.50
C PHE A 143 -14.31 7.68 3.05
N LYS A 144 -13.67 6.62 2.56
CA LYS A 144 -12.32 6.22 2.94
C LYS A 144 -11.42 6.14 1.71
N VAL A 145 -10.17 6.58 1.86
CA VAL A 145 -9.09 6.43 0.88
C VAL A 145 -7.93 5.73 1.57
N GLU A 146 -7.48 4.61 1.02
CA GLU A 146 -6.48 3.75 1.65
C GLU A 146 -5.48 3.21 0.62
N GLY A 147 -4.25 2.96 1.07
CA GLY A 147 -3.22 2.34 0.24
C GLY A 147 -1.83 2.94 0.39
N PRO A 148 -0.83 2.36 -0.29
CA PRO A 148 0.51 2.91 -0.32
C PRO A 148 0.52 4.19 -1.15
N ASN A 149 1.26 5.20 -0.70
CA ASN A 149 1.44 6.44 -1.46
C ASN A 149 0.11 7.17 -1.82
N THR A 150 -0.89 7.11 -0.93
CA THR A 150 -2.18 7.80 -1.12
C THR A 150 -2.11 9.25 -0.66
N MET A 151 -1.61 9.49 0.55
CA MET A 151 -1.55 10.81 1.17
C MET A 151 -0.11 11.35 1.21
N PHE A 152 0.85 10.47 1.45
CA PHE A 152 2.28 10.83 1.55
C PHE A 152 3.10 9.96 0.60
N THR A 153 4.08 10.55 -0.05
CA THR A 153 5.06 9.81 -0.85
C THR A 153 6.02 9.05 0.07
N GLY A 154 6.26 7.77 -0.20
CA GLY A 154 7.14 6.90 0.57
C GLY A 154 6.66 5.45 0.62
N ASP A 155 7.31 4.63 1.44
CA ASP A 155 6.90 3.23 1.66
C ASP A 155 5.83 3.09 2.76
N LEU A 156 5.22 4.21 3.17
CA LEU A 156 4.18 4.22 4.19
C LEU A 156 2.81 3.99 3.55
N ARG A 157 2.04 3.09 4.17
CA ARG A 157 0.62 2.92 3.86
C ARG A 157 -0.17 3.88 4.74
N THR A 158 -1.01 4.68 4.10
CA THR A 158 -1.75 5.74 4.79
C THR A 158 -3.22 5.68 4.41
N ASP A 159 -4.04 5.92 5.41
CA ASP A 159 -5.49 5.89 5.29
C ASP A 159 -6.06 7.23 5.72
N ALA A 160 -7.05 7.71 4.98
CA ALA A 160 -7.83 8.89 5.32
C ALA A 160 -9.30 8.51 5.33
N GLU A 161 -9.99 8.78 6.43
CA GLU A 161 -11.42 8.54 6.57
C GLU A 161 -12.16 9.85 6.90
N PHE A 162 -13.34 10.01 6.31
CA PHE A 162 -14.24 11.14 6.52
C PHE A 162 -15.62 10.59 6.84
N LEU A 163 -16.10 10.79 8.07
CA LEU A 163 -17.34 10.26 8.62
C LEU A 163 -18.29 11.40 8.98
N PHE A 164 -19.57 11.19 8.69
CA PHE A 164 -20.66 12.12 8.98
C PHE A 164 -21.82 11.40 9.68
N HIS A 165 -22.42 12.08 10.63
CA HIS A 165 -23.69 11.71 11.24
C HIS A 165 -24.61 12.95 11.24
N PHE A 166 -25.87 12.79 10.80
CA PHE A 166 -26.78 13.90 10.47
C PHE A 166 -27.90 14.10 11.51
N SER A 167 -27.63 13.81 12.77
CA SER A 167 -28.53 14.10 13.89
C SER A 167 -27.76 14.46 15.15
N ALA A 168 -28.44 15.10 16.10
CA ALA A 168 -27.92 15.20 17.45
C ALA A 168 -28.08 13.85 18.17
N PRO A 169 -27.18 13.49 19.09
CA PRO A 169 -27.38 12.37 19.99
C PRO A 169 -28.70 12.48 20.77
N GLY A 170 -29.43 11.36 20.92
CA GLY A 170 -30.73 11.32 21.57
C GLY A 170 -30.71 11.67 23.06
N TYR A 171 -29.55 11.65 23.73
CA TYR A 171 -29.44 12.11 25.12
C TYR A 171 -29.73 13.62 25.29
N TYR A 172 -29.60 14.45 24.25
CA TYR A 172 -30.01 15.86 24.33
C TYR A 172 -31.51 15.98 24.53
N GLU A 173 -32.31 15.31 23.69
CA GLU A 173 -33.77 15.33 23.80
C GLU A 173 -34.24 14.76 25.15
N LYS A 174 -33.59 13.69 25.64
CA LYS A 174 -33.88 13.12 26.96
C LYS A 174 -33.61 14.09 28.11
N ALA A 175 -32.58 14.92 27.99
CA ALA A 175 -32.20 15.86 29.04
C ALA A 175 -33.02 17.16 28.99
N THR A 176 -33.36 17.65 27.80
CA THR A 176 -34.07 18.93 27.64
C THR A 176 -35.59 18.78 27.54
N GLY A 177 -36.08 17.61 27.15
CA GLY A 177 -37.49 17.37 26.81
C GLY A 177 -37.91 17.93 25.44
N TYR A 178 -36.96 18.42 24.63
CA TYR A 178 -37.20 18.98 23.31
C TYR A 178 -36.28 18.35 22.27
N PRO A 179 -36.74 18.21 21.01
CA PRO A 179 -35.91 17.66 19.95
C PRO A 179 -34.65 18.52 19.75
N ALA A 180 -33.52 17.84 19.52
CA ALA A 180 -32.26 18.45 19.16
C ALA A 180 -31.92 18.08 17.71
N SER A 181 -31.36 19.03 16.97
CA SER A 181 -30.87 18.81 15.60
C SER A 181 -29.38 19.10 15.53
N GLY A 182 -28.70 18.59 14.50
CA GLY A 182 -27.27 18.83 14.36
C GLY A 182 -26.58 17.78 13.53
N TRP A 183 -25.26 17.83 13.58
CA TRP A 183 -24.40 16.89 12.86
C TRP A 183 -23.05 16.73 13.54
N ILE A 184 -22.39 15.62 13.23
CA ILE A 184 -21.06 15.27 13.68
C ILE A 184 -20.22 14.95 12.46
N PHE A 185 -19.03 15.53 12.39
CA PHE A 185 -18.00 15.21 11.41
C PHE A 185 -16.77 14.69 12.14
N ILE A 186 -16.27 13.54 11.69
CA ILE A 186 -15.02 12.95 12.17
C ILE A 186 -14.15 12.71 10.95
N THR A 187 -12.89 13.10 11.04
CA THR A 187 -11.87 12.70 10.06
C THR A 187 -10.64 12.21 10.77
N ASP A 188 -10.03 11.17 10.20
CA ASP A 188 -8.78 10.63 10.70
C ASP A 188 -7.80 10.31 9.59
N PHE A 189 -6.52 10.39 9.94
CA PHE A 189 -5.41 10.04 9.08
C PHE A 189 -4.57 8.99 9.80
N VAL A 190 -4.54 7.77 9.30
CA VAL A 190 -3.90 6.63 9.97
C VAL A 190 -2.67 6.19 9.21
N PHE A 191 -1.57 6.01 9.93
CA PHE A 191 -0.39 5.32 9.42
C PHE A 191 -0.54 3.82 9.69
N GLU A 192 -0.58 3.03 8.63
CA GLU A 192 -0.90 1.61 8.73
C GLU A 192 0.31 0.73 8.47
N THR A 193 0.45 -0.29 9.31
CA THR A 193 1.25 -1.47 9.03
C THR A 193 0.33 -2.57 8.54
N ALA A 194 0.67 -3.16 7.40
CA ALA A 194 -0.10 -4.22 6.76
C ALA A 194 0.68 -5.53 6.76
N TYR A 195 0.05 -6.59 7.25
CA TYR A 195 0.55 -7.96 7.23
C TYR A 195 -0.22 -8.77 6.18
N PRO A 196 0.29 -8.88 4.94
CA PRO A 196 -0.34 -9.68 3.90
C PRO A 196 -0.25 -11.16 4.27
N GLN A 197 -1.39 -11.77 4.59
CA GLN A 197 -1.47 -13.20 4.93
C GLN A 197 -1.66 -14.05 3.66
N SER A 198 -2.33 -13.51 2.64
CA SER A 198 -2.48 -14.16 1.34
C SER A 198 -2.67 -13.16 0.20
N LYS A 199 -2.92 -13.66 -1.02
CA LYS A 199 -3.32 -12.82 -2.16
C LYS A 199 -4.69 -12.16 -1.99
N TRP A 200 -5.51 -12.66 -1.06
CA TRP A 200 -6.92 -12.31 -0.91
C TRP A 200 -7.26 -11.64 0.41
N HIS A 201 -6.40 -11.73 1.43
CA HIS A 201 -6.68 -11.10 2.71
C HIS A 201 -5.42 -10.58 3.39
N MET A 202 -5.61 -9.53 4.19
CA MET A 202 -4.55 -8.77 4.83
C MET A 202 -5.03 -8.30 6.20
N LEU A 203 -4.14 -8.44 7.19
CA LEU A 203 -4.31 -7.84 8.50
C LEU A 203 -3.70 -6.44 8.47
N THR A 204 -4.34 -5.50 9.13
CA THR A 204 -3.89 -4.11 9.22
C THR A 204 -3.95 -3.67 10.67
N PHE A 205 -2.93 -2.93 11.12
CA PHE A 205 -3.01 -2.14 12.33
C PHE A 205 -2.38 -0.79 12.08
N GLY A 206 -2.89 0.26 12.70
CA GLY A 206 -2.37 1.60 12.52
C GLY A 206 -2.75 2.52 13.65
N PHE A 207 -2.12 3.69 13.63
CA PHE A 207 -2.50 4.78 14.51
C PHE A 207 -2.29 6.12 13.78
N GLY A 208 -2.98 7.15 14.24
CA GLY A 208 -2.74 8.50 13.72
C GLY A 208 -3.68 9.55 14.30
N PRO A 209 -3.54 10.81 13.88
CA PRO A 209 -4.37 11.89 14.36
C PRO A 209 -5.82 11.75 13.90
N MET A 210 -6.72 12.22 14.74
CA MET A 210 -8.12 12.44 14.40
C MET A 210 -8.56 13.87 14.72
N PHE A 211 -9.55 14.33 13.98
CA PHE A 211 -10.25 15.59 14.21
C PHE A 211 -11.75 15.32 14.24
N LYS A 212 -12.43 15.89 15.23
CA LYS A 212 -13.87 15.87 15.39
C LYS A 212 -14.40 17.29 15.43
N TYR A 213 -15.49 17.53 14.72
CA TYR A 213 -16.32 18.72 14.88
C TYR A 213 -17.80 18.31 14.99
N SER A 214 -18.50 18.86 15.98
CA SER A 214 -19.94 18.67 16.15
C SER A 214 -20.63 20.01 16.33
N HIS A 215 -21.80 20.13 15.72
CA HIS A 215 -22.69 21.27 15.84
C HIS A 215 -24.09 20.77 16.18
N TYR A 216 -24.63 21.19 17.32
CA TYR A 216 -26.00 20.86 17.73
C TYR A 216 -26.80 22.11 18.06
N GLN A 217 -28.10 22.05 17.78
CA GLN A 217 -29.09 23.02 18.23
C GLN A 217 -30.02 22.32 19.20
N ALA A 218 -29.93 22.70 20.47
CA ALA A 218 -30.77 22.15 21.53
C ALA A 218 -31.71 23.25 22.04
N SER A 219 -32.99 22.91 22.19
CA SER A 219 -33.98 23.81 22.80
C SER A 219 -34.11 23.51 24.29
N LEU A 220 -34.13 24.56 25.12
CA LEU A 220 -34.35 24.50 26.56
C LEU A 220 -35.50 25.41 26.94
N LEU A 221 -36.27 25.04 27.97
CA LEU A 221 -37.29 25.91 28.55
C LEU A 221 -36.63 26.82 29.59
N GLN A 222 -36.57 28.12 29.31
CA GLN A 222 -36.07 29.13 30.24
C GLN A 222 -37.18 30.14 30.50
N ASN A 223 -37.60 30.27 31.77
CA ASN A 223 -38.68 31.16 32.20
C ASN A 223 -39.98 30.95 31.40
N GLY A 224 -40.33 29.70 31.08
CA GLY A 224 -41.53 29.35 30.31
C GLY A 224 -41.45 29.66 28.80
N LYS A 225 -40.29 30.10 28.30
CA LYS A 225 -40.04 30.29 26.86
C LYS A 225 -39.03 29.27 26.36
N GLN A 226 -39.28 28.71 25.18
CA GLN A 226 -38.32 27.86 24.50
C GLN A 226 -37.20 28.73 23.92
N VAL A 227 -35.97 28.48 24.36
CA VAL A 227 -34.76 29.16 23.90
C VAL A 227 -33.86 28.13 23.25
N SER A 228 -33.39 28.41 22.03
CA SER A 228 -32.45 27.54 21.30
C SER A 228 -31.01 27.91 21.64
N TYR A 229 -30.19 26.90 21.88
CA TYR A 229 -28.77 27.00 22.19
C TYR A 229 -27.95 26.26 21.12
N SER A 230 -26.89 26.91 20.63
CA SER A 230 -25.88 26.27 19.79
C SER A 230 -24.84 25.61 20.67
N LEU A 231 -24.54 24.35 20.40
CA LEU A 231 -23.53 23.55 21.08
C LEU A 231 -22.51 23.12 20.02
N ASP A 232 -21.41 23.85 19.96
CA ASP A 232 -20.29 23.58 19.06
C ASP A 232 -19.13 22.99 19.85
N ASP A 233 -18.62 21.84 19.44
CA ASP A 233 -17.39 21.24 19.99
C ASP A 233 -16.42 20.87 18.89
N MET A 234 -15.16 21.24 19.09
CA MET A 234 -14.03 20.86 18.25
C MET A 234 -13.02 20.14 19.12
N THR A 235 -12.60 18.97 18.66
CA THR A 235 -11.64 18.14 19.41
C THR A 235 -10.61 17.53 18.47
N LEU A 236 -9.35 17.53 18.92
CA LEU A 236 -8.25 16.80 18.32
C LEU A 236 -7.93 15.61 19.21
N GLY A 237 -7.58 14.48 18.59
CA GLY A 237 -7.25 13.26 19.30
C GLY A 237 -6.34 12.35 18.50
N ALA A 238 -6.22 11.11 18.98
CA ALA A 238 -5.58 10.02 18.27
C ALA A 238 -6.59 8.89 18.05
N VAL A 239 -6.42 8.16 16.96
CA VAL A 239 -7.15 6.92 16.69
C VAL A 239 -6.17 5.77 16.55
N PHE A 240 -6.58 4.60 17.06
CA PHE A 240 -5.93 3.32 16.83
C PHE A 240 -6.88 2.48 15.99
N ASP A 241 -6.38 1.93 14.89
CA ASP A 241 -7.16 1.15 13.93
C ASP A 241 -6.60 -0.26 13.86
N GLY A 242 -7.46 -1.27 13.94
CA GLY A 242 -7.15 -2.66 13.64
C GLY A 242 -8.16 -3.21 12.66
N GLY A 243 -7.71 -3.77 11.54
CA GLY A 243 -8.62 -4.18 10.48
C GLY A 243 -8.25 -5.47 9.76
N LEU A 244 -9.27 -6.07 9.17
CA LEU A 244 -9.22 -7.21 8.26
C LEU A 244 -9.70 -6.75 6.89
N ALA A 245 -8.83 -6.85 5.89
CA ALA A 245 -9.16 -6.50 4.52
C ALA A 245 -9.23 -7.79 3.67
N PHE A 246 -10.26 -7.89 2.85
CA PHE A 246 -10.52 -8.97 1.91
C PHE A 246 -10.63 -8.41 0.50
N ARG A 247 -9.91 -9.01 -0.45
CA ARG A 247 -10.05 -8.70 -1.87
C ARG A 247 -11.18 -9.53 -2.45
N ILE A 248 -12.19 -8.86 -3.00
CA ILE A 248 -13.30 -9.50 -3.71
C ILE A 248 -13.03 -9.35 -5.20
N ALA A 249 -12.78 -10.48 -5.87
CA ALA A 249 -12.27 -10.52 -7.25
C ALA A 249 -10.90 -9.81 -7.41
N GLU A 250 -10.50 -9.49 -8.64
CA GLU A 250 -9.22 -8.81 -8.89
C GLU A 250 -9.28 -7.30 -8.58
N THR A 251 -10.48 -6.73 -8.50
CA THR A 251 -10.71 -5.28 -8.50
C THR A 251 -11.18 -4.71 -7.17
N TYR A 252 -12.09 -5.36 -6.45
CA TYR A 252 -12.76 -4.77 -5.29
C TYR A 252 -12.12 -5.21 -3.97
N ALA A 253 -12.35 -4.43 -2.92
CA ALA A 253 -11.98 -4.79 -1.55
C ALA A 253 -13.15 -4.58 -0.60
N LEU A 254 -13.24 -5.44 0.40
CA LEU A 254 -14.11 -5.28 1.56
C LEU A 254 -13.23 -5.24 2.79
N ARG A 255 -13.43 -4.24 3.65
CA ARG A 255 -12.61 -4.09 4.84
C ARG A 255 -13.46 -3.90 6.07
N PHE A 256 -13.12 -4.63 7.11
CA PHE A 256 -13.67 -4.49 8.45
C PHE A 256 -12.61 -3.86 9.35
N ASN A 257 -12.96 -2.79 10.05
CA ASN A 257 -12.06 -2.13 11.00
C ASN A 257 -12.72 -2.04 12.38
N VAL A 258 -11.91 -2.19 13.42
CA VAL A 258 -12.21 -1.83 14.80
C VAL A 258 -11.33 -0.64 15.14
N LYS A 259 -11.96 0.46 15.55
CA LYS A 259 -11.29 1.71 15.89
C LYS A 259 -11.44 2.02 17.37
N TYR A 260 -10.37 2.50 17.98
CA TYR A 260 -10.35 3.07 19.32
C TYR A 260 -9.96 4.54 19.23
N TYR A 261 -10.90 5.42 19.59
CA TYR A 261 -10.75 6.85 19.56
C TYR A 261 -10.31 7.33 20.94
N TRP A 262 -9.19 8.05 20.98
CA TRP A 262 -8.62 8.65 22.17
C TRP A 262 -8.59 10.17 22.00
N GLU A 263 -9.63 10.82 22.51
CA GLU A 263 -9.77 12.28 22.54
C GLU A 263 -10.02 12.77 23.98
N LYS A 264 -10.86 13.80 24.19
CA LYS A 264 -11.34 14.21 25.53
C LYS A 264 -12.04 13.05 26.25
N THR A 265 -12.85 12.29 25.51
CA THR A 265 -13.48 11.04 25.91
C THR A 265 -12.86 9.88 25.12
N LYS A 266 -13.06 8.66 25.60
CA LYS A 266 -12.55 7.44 24.97
C LYS A 266 -13.73 6.62 24.50
N TYR A 267 -13.71 6.15 23.26
CA TYR A 267 -14.75 5.30 22.71
C TYR A 267 -14.22 4.39 21.61
N TRP A 268 -15.04 3.42 21.21
CA TRP A 268 -14.71 2.47 20.14
C TRP A 268 -15.79 2.48 19.07
N GLY A 269 -15.45 1.97 17.89
CA GLY A 269 -16.40 1.77 16.81
C GLY A 269 -15.95 0.66 15.86
N GLY A 270 -16.92 0.08 15.16
CA GLY A 270 -16.67 -0.81 14.04
C GLY A 270 -16.94 -0.09 12.72
N SER A 271 -16.19 -0.38 11.66
CA SER A 271 -16.52 0.12 10.33
C SER A 271 -16.41 -0.96 9.26
N LEU A 272 -17.25 -0.81 8.23
CA LEU A 272 -17.27 -1.63 7.02
C LEU A 272 -17.05 -0.72 5.83
N THR A 273 -15.97 -0.94 5.09
CA THR A 273 -15.61 -0.17 3.91
C THR A 273 -15.71 -1.04 2.66
N PHE A 274 -16.34 -0.51 1.61
CA PHE A 274 -16.34 -1.12 0.28
C PHE A 274 -15.40 -0.33 -0.64
N GLY A 275 -14.28 -0.94 -1.01
CA GLY A 275 -13.18 -0.30 -1.73
C GLY A 275 -13.19 -0.55 -3.24
N PHE A 276 -13.09 0.54 -3.99
CA PHE A 276 -12.87 0.57 -5.44
C PHE A 276 -11.42 0.94 -5.75
N PRO A 277 -10.77 0.29 -6.73
CA PRO A 277 -9.38 0.58 -7.05
C PRO A 277 -9.26 1.95 -7.74
N PHE A 278 -8.16 2.67 -7.52
CA PHE A 278 -7.86 3.95 -8.18
C PHE A 278 -6.35 4.18 -8.38
#